data_AF-A0A6H9YUL8-F1
#
_entry.id   AF-A0A6H9YUL8-F1
#
_cell.length_a   1.000
_cell.length_b   1.000
_cell.length_c   1.000
_cell.angle_alpha   90.00
_cell.angle_beta   90.00
_cell.angle_gamma   90.00
#
_symmetry.space_group_name_H-M   'P 1'
#
loop_
_entity.id
_entity.type
_entity.pdbx_description
1 polymer ?
#
loop_
_entity_poly.entity_id
_entity_poly.type
_entity_poly.pdbx_seq_one_letter_code
_entity_poly.pdbx_strand_id
1 'polypeptide(L)'
;MTNWLATTIIVVSLLGAAYGLVATLRDRAMDWGHLIALGVVEVLLILQVVLGFLKLADDEGPRDSATFIGYMLGILLIPAAGAGWGVLERSRWGPAVIVVACLSVAAMIARMDQIWTGNV
;
A
#
# COMPACT_ATOMS: atom_id res chain seq x y z
N MET A 1 7.42 0.39 14.26
CA MET A 1 6.73 -0.52 13.35
C MET A 1 7.59 -1.75 13.24
N THR A 2 7.13 -2.79 12.55
CA THR A 2 8.02 -3.92 12.25
C THR A 2 8.83 -3.57 11.01
N ASN A 3 10.08 -3.13 11.19
CA ASN A 3 10.90 -2.50 10.13
C ASN A 3 11.04 -3.36 8.86
N TRP A 4 11.20 -4.68 9.03
CA TRP A 4 11.30 -5.59 7.89
C TRP A 4 9.98 -5.67 7.09
N LEU A 5 8.83 -5.61 7.77
CA LEU A 5 7.51 -5.67 7.13
C LEU A 5 7.22 -4.37 6.39
N ALA A 6 7.49 -3.22 7.01
CA ALA A 6 7.38 -1.91 6.36
C ALA A 6 8.25 -1.84 5.09
N THR A 7 9.51 -2.27 5.19
CA THR A 7 10.43 -2.32 4.04
C THR A 7 9.91 -3.26 2.95
N THR A 8 9.39 -4.43 3.33
CA THR A 8 8.80 -5.40 2.39
C THR A 8 7.61 -4.79 1.66
N ILE A 9 6.69 -4.14 2.37
CA ILE A 9 5.52 -3.49 1.75
C ILE A 9 5.95 -2.40 0.77
N ILE A 10 6.92 -1.56 1.15
CA ILE A 10 7.44 -0.51 0.26
C ILE A 10 8.03 -1.14 -1.01
N VAL A 11 8.93 -2.12 -0.87
CA VAL A 11 9.58 -2.76 -2.02
C VAL A 11 8.55 -3.42 -2.93
N VAL A 12 7.63 -4.22 -2.38
CA VAL A 12 6.58 -4.90 -3.15
C VAL A 12 5.67 -3.89 -3.86
N SER A 13 5.30 -2.80 -3.17
CA SER A 13 4.50 -1.72 -3.75
C SER A 13 5.25 -1.03 -4.89
N LEU A 14 6.54 -0.72 -4.74
CA LEU A 14 7.35 -0.12 -5.80
C LEU A 14 7.52 -1.05 -7.01
N LEU A 15 7.65 -2.37 -6.80
CA LEU A 15 7.65 -3.35 -7.88
C LEU A 15 6.30 -3.39 -8.61
N GLY A 16 5.19 -3.34 -7.87
CA GLY A 16 3.85 -3.23 -8.44
C GLY A 16 3.66 -1.93 -9.26
N ALA A 17 4.17 -0.80 -8.76
CA ALA A 17 4.16 0.47 -9.48
C ALA A 17 5.00 0.41 -10.76
N ALA A 18 6.20 -0.17 -10.70
CA ALA A 18 7.05 -0.35 -11.88
C ALA A 18 6.36 -1.24 -12.93
N TYR A 19 5.71 -2.32 -12.49
CA TYR A 19 4.95 -3.20 -13.37
C TYR A 19 3.79 -2.47 -14.07
N GLY A 20 2.98 -1.74 -13.30
CA GLY A 20 1.89 -0.91 -13.84
C GLY A 20 2.40 0.14 -14.81
N LEU A 21 3.53 0.79 -14.49
CA LEU A 21 4.13 1.82 -15.35
C LEU A 21 4.57 1.22 -16.69
N VAL A 22 5.21 0.06 -16.68
CA VAL A 22 5.59 -0.65 -17.92
C VAL A 22 4.36 -0.99 -18.76
N ALA A 23 3.25 -1.43 -18.15
CA ALA A 23 2.01 -1.71 -18.85
C ALA A 23 1.39 -0.44 -19.46
N THR A 24 1.31 0.66 -18.70
CA THR A 24 0.81 1.95 -19.17
C THR A 24 1.63 2.49 -20.35
N LEU A 25 2.96 2.43 -20.25
CA LEU A 25 3.87 2.90 -21.32
C LEU A 25 3.79 2.03 -22.57
N ARG A 26 3.41 0.76 -22.44
CA ARG A 26 3.17 -0.17 -23.56
C ARG A 26 1.73 -0.13 -24.09
N ASP A 27 0.92 0.82 -23.64
CA ASP A 27 -0.49 0.98 -24.01
C ASP A 27 -1.32 -0.29 -23.77
N ARG A 28 -1.03 -1.01 -22.67
CA ARG A 28 -1.74 -2.24 -22.29
C ARG A 28 -2.78 -1.99 -21.21
N ALA A 29 -3.89 -2.71 -21.29
CA ALA A 29 -4.89 -2.77 -20.24
C ALA A 29 -4.39 -3.55 -19.01
N MET A 30 -5.10 -3.42 -17.89
CA MET A 30 -4.85 -4.21 -16.69
C MET A 30 -5.06 -5.70 -16.98
N ASP A 31 -4.09 -6.51 -16.52
CA ASP A 31 -4.15 -7.96 -16.55
C ASP A 31 -4.22 -8.56 -15.14
N TRP A 32 -4.33 -9.89 -15.06
CA TRP A 32 -4.37 -10.64 -13.81
C TRP A 32 -3.11 -10.45 -12.95
N GLY A 33 -1.95 -10.21 -13.56
CA GLY A 33 -0.72 -9.95 -12.82
C GLY A 33 -0.82 -8.71 -11.95
N HIS A 34 -1.52 -7.68 -12.41
CA HIS A 34 -1.71 -6.46 -11.64
C HIS A 34 -2.65 -6.67 -10.45
N LEU A 35 -3.71 -7.47 -10.63
CA LEU A 35 -4.62 -7.85 -9.55
C LEU A 35 -3.91 -8.69 -8.49
N ILE A 36 -3.04 -9.61 -8.91
CA ILE A 36 -2.21 -10.39 -7.98
C ILE A 36 -1.26 -9.46 -7.22
N ALA A 37 -0.59 -8.53 -7.90
CA ALA A 37 0.30 -7.57 -7.26
C ALA A 37 -0.42 -6.73 -6.19
N LEU A 38 -1.60 -6.19 -6.52
CA LEU A 38 -2.44 -5.45 -5.56
C LEU A 38 -2.91 -6.35 -4.41
N GLY A 39 -3.30 -7.60 -4.69
CA GLY A 39 -3.69 -8.56 -3.67
C GLY A 39 -2.56 -8.91 -2.70
N VAL A 40 -1.32 -9.06 -3.19
CA VAL A 40 -0.15 -9.27 -2.33
C VAL A 40 0.10 -8.05 -1.44
N VAL A 41 0.01 -6.83 -1.99
CA VAL A 41 0.12 -5.59 -1.21
C VAL A 41 -0.97 -5.54 -0.14
N GLU A 42 -2.22 -5.81 -0.49
CA GLU A 42 -3.36 -5.79 0.43
C GLU A 42 -3.16 -6.78 1.60
N VAL A 43 -2.72 -8.00 1.32
CA VAL A 43 -2.45 -9.02 2.35
C VAL A 43 -1.34 -8.56 3.30
N LEU A 44 -0.26 -7.96 2.78
CA LEU A 44 0.82 -7.42 3.62
C LEU A 44 0.34 -6.24 4.48
N LEU A 45 -0.54 -5.39 3.95
CA LEU A 45 -1.15 -4.30 4.70
C LEU A 45 -2.06 -4.81 5.82
N ILE A 46 -2.87 -5.84 5.56
CA ILE A 46 -3.70 -6.48 6.59
C ILE A 46 -2.80 -7.07 7.70
N LEU A 47 -1.70 -7.74 7.34
CA LEU A 47 -0.75 -8.23 8.33
C LEU A 47 -0.14 -7.08 9.16
N GLN A 48 0.22 -5.97 8.50
CA GLN A 48 0.73 -4.77 9.16
C GLN A 48 -0.31 -4.15 10.12
N VAL A 49 -1.59 -4.15 9.75
CA VAL A 49 -2.71 -3.68 10.59
C VAL A 49 -2.81 -4.53 11.86
N VAL A 50 -2.82 -5.85 11.71
CA VAL A 50 -2.89 -6.77 12.85
C VAL A 50 -1.71 -6.58 13.80
N LEU A 51 -0.48 -6.58 13.28
CA LEU A 51 0.72 -6.38 14.11
C LEU A 51 0.78 -4.99 14.73
N GLY A 52 0.28 -3.96 14.05
CA GLY A 52 0.18 -2.60 14.57
C GLY A 52 -0.77 -2.52 15.77
N PHE A 53 -1.94 -3.15 15.69
CA PHE A 53 -2.89 -3.21 16.80
C PHE A 53 -2.37 -4.02 17.99
N LEU A 54 -1.66 -5.13 17.75
CA LEU A 54 -1.04 -5.90 18.84
C LEU A 54 -0.04 -5.03 19.63
N LYS A 55 0.83 -4.28 18.94
CA LYS A 55 1.78 -3.37 19.61
C LYS A 55 1.11 -2.22 20.34
N LEU A 56 0.01 -1.70 19.80
CA LEU A 56 -0.78 -0.68 20.48
C LEU A 56 -1.43 -1.23 21.76
N ALA A 57 -1.86 -2.50 21.76
CA ALA A 57 -2.42 -3.14 22.94
C ALA A 57 -1.37 -3.41 24.03
N ASP A 58 -0.11 -3.63 23.64
CA ASP A 58 1.04 -3.77 24.54
C ASP A 58 1.65 -2.43 24.99
N ASP A 59 0.98 -1.31 24.71
CA ASP A 59 1.42 0.06 25.04
C ASP A 59 2.77 0.45 24.39
N GLU A 60 3.17 -0.25 23.32
CA GLU A 60 4.37 0.01 22.51
C GLU A 60 4.09 0.93 21.31
N GLY A 61 2.95 1.63 21.32
CA GLY A 61 2.49 2.50 20.23
C GLY A 61 3.21 3.85 20.13
N PRO A 62 3.06 4.57 19.00
CA PRO A 62 3.52 5.94 18.88
C PRO A 62 2.80 6.90 19.83
N ARG A 63 3.41 8.06 20.10
CA ARG A 63 2.75 9.13 20.88
C ARG A 63 1.44 9.60 20.25
N ASP A 64 1.37 9.61 18.91
CA ASP A 64 0.16 9.96 18.15
C ASP A 64 -0.53 8.71 17.59
N SER A 65 -1.08 7.88 18.49
CA SER A 65 -1.77 6.63 18.14
C SER A 65 -3.01 6.85 17.27
N ALA A 66 -3.74 7.96 17.46
CA ALA A 66 -4.96 8.23 16.69
C ALA A 66 -4.65 8.44 15.21
N THR A 67 -3.66 9.29 14.90
CA THR A 67 -3.21 9.49 13.52
C THR A 67 -2.64 8.20 12.94
N PHE A 68 -1.84 7.45 13.70
CA PHE A 68 -1.30 6.18 13.23
C PHE A 68 -2.40 5.17 12.84
N ILE A 69 -3.41 5.00 13.69
CA ILE A 69 -4.57 4.12 13.41
C ILE A 69 -5.32 4.59 12.16
N GLY A 70 -5.55 5.91 12.02
CA GLY A 70 -6.20 6.49 10.84
C GLY A 70 -5.48 6.15 9.53
N TYR A 71 -4.15 6.28 9.50
CA TYR A 71 -3.35 5.87 8.34
C TYR A 71 -3.41 4.37 8.09
N MET A 72 -3.34 3.57 9.15
CA MET A 72 -3.30 2.10 9.06
C MET A 72 -4.62 1.52 8.53
N LEU A 73 -5.76 2.11 8.87
CA LEU A 73 -7.06 1.71 8.33
C LEU A 73 -7.30 2.31 6.94
N GLY A 74 -6.93 3.57 6.73
CA GLY A 74 -7.15 4.27 5.46
C GLY A 74 -6.36 3.65 4.29
N ILE A 75 -5.14 3.18 4.54
CA ILE A 75 -4.28 2.62 3.49
C ILE A 75 -4.86 1.36 2.84
N LEU A 76 -5.70 0.58 3.54
CA LEU A 76 -6.37 -0.62 3.01
C LEU A 76 -7.35 -0.30 1.87
N LEU A 77 -7.89 0.92 1.85
CA LEU A 77 -8.82 1.31 0.80
C LEU A 77 -8.12 1.54 -0.55
N ILE A 78 -6.80 1.78 -0.55
CA ILE A 78 -6.06 2.20 -1.74
C ILE A 78 -5.91 1.05 -2.74
N PRO A 79 -5.38 -0.15 -2.38
CA PRO A 79 -5.25 -1.24 -3.34
C PRO A 79 -6.62 -1.76 -3.79
N ALA A 80 -7.61 -1.80 -2.88
CA ALA A 80 -8.98 -2.18 -3.19
C ALA A 80 -9.62 -1.23 -4.24
N ALA A 81 -9.50 0.08 -4.04
CA ALA A 81 -9.97 1.07 -5.01
C ALA A 81 -9.21 1.00 -6.34
N GLY A 82 -7.89 0.79 -6.29
CA GLY A 82 -7.05 0.62 -7.48
C GLY A 82 -7.44 -0.62 -8.30
N ALA A 83 -7.74 -1.74 -7.63
CA ALA A 83 -8.21 -2.96 -8.27
C ALA A 83 -9.59 -2.75 -8.91
N GLY A 84 -10.54 -2.15 -8.16
CA GLY A 84 -11.87 -1.83 -8.67
C GLY A 84 -11.82 -0.94 -9.91
N TRP A 85 -11.00 0.11 -9.88
CA TRP A 85 -10.82 1.01 -11.02
C TRP A 85 -10.20 0.28 -12.21
N GLY A 86 -9.13 -0.50 -12.00
CA GLY A 86 -8.47 -1.21 -13.08
C GLY A 86 -9.36 -2.26 -13.76
N VAL A 87 -10.32 -2.87 -13.04
CA VAL A 87 -11.29 -3.81 -13.63
C VAL A 87 -12.29 -3.06 -14.53
N LEU A 88 -12.72 -1.88 -14.12
CA LEU A 88 -13.68 -1.04 -14.82
C LEU A 88 -13.07 -0.36 -16.05
N GLU A 89 -11.82 0.09 -15.96
CA GLU A 89 -11.11 0.80 -17.02
C GLU A 89 -10.20 -0.14 -17.83
N ARG A 90 -10.63 -0.48 -19.05
CA ARG A 90 -9.94 -1.44 -19.93
C ARG A 90 -8.95 -0.80 -20.91
N SER A 91 -8.58 0.46 -20.71
CA SER A 91 -7.48 1.12 -21.43
C SER A 91 -6.16 1.14 -20.64
N ARG A 92 -5.13 1.77 -21.18
CA ARG A 92 -3.85 2.03 -20.49
C ARG A 92 -3.96 2.81 -19.19
N TRP A 93 -5.10 3.46 -18.95
CA TRP A 93 -5.38 4.19 -17.72
C TRP A 93 -5.70 3.27 -16.54
N GLY A 94 -6.13 2.03 -16.79
CA GLY A 94 -6.30 1.02 -15.74
C GLY A 94 -4.98 0.80 -14.97
N PRO A 95 -3.89 0.35 -15.63
CA PRO A 95 -2.59 0.21 -14.99
C PRO A 95 -2.00 1.53 -14.46
N ALA A 96 -2.34 2.68 -15.05
CA ALA A 96 -1.84 3.97 -14.58
C ALA A 96 -2.36 4.28 -13.16
N VAL A 97 -3.61 3.93 -12.85
CA VAL A 97 -4.18 4.06 -11.50
C VAL A 97 -3.48 3.11 -10.53
N ILE A 98 -3.07 1.92 -10.97
CA ILE A 98 -2.32 0.96 -10.16
C ILE A 98 -0.96 1.52 -9.76
N VAL A 99 -0.28 2.24 -10.66
CA VAL A 99 0.96 2.98 -10.34
C VAL A 99 0.70 3.95 -9.19
N VAL A 100 -0.34 4.78 -9.29
CA VAL A 100 -0.68 5.77 -8.26
C VAL A 100 -1.03 5.09 -6.93
N ALA A 101 -1.82 4.02 -6.95
CA ALA A 101 -2.19 3.26 -5.76
C ALA A 101 -0.94 2.71 -5.05
N CYS A 102 -0.07 2.02 -5.78
CA CYS A 102 1.16 1.44 -5.23
C CYS A 102 2.14 2.50 -4.70
N LEU A 103 2.33 3.61 -5.40
CA LEU A 103 3.17 4.72 -4.91
C LEU A 103 2.58 5.36 -3.65
N SER A 104 1.26 5.50 -3.58
CA SER A 104 0.56 6.04 -2.41
C SER A 104 0.74 5.13 -1.20
N VAL A 105 0.65 3.81 -1.38
CA VAL A 105 0.93 2.83 -0.32
C VAL A 105 2.36 2.98 0.19
N ALA A 106 3.36 3.03 -0.71
CA ALA A 106 4.76 3.19 -0.31
C ALA A 106 4.98 4.48 0.50
N ALA A 107 4.40 5.60 0.05
CA ALA A 107 4.49 6.88 0.75
C ALA A 107 3.79 6.85 2.12
N MET A 108 2.61 6.24 2.22
CA MET A 108 1.88 6.13 3.48
C MET A 108 2.60 5.23 4.50
N ILE A 109 3.22 4.14 4.06
CA ILE A 109 4.03 3.29 4.95
C ILE A 109 5.25 4.05 5.47
N ALA A 110 5.95 4.79 4.61
CA ALA A 110 7.05 5.65 5.05
C ALA A 110 6.56 6.73 6.05
N ARG A 111 5.37 7.31 5.81
CA ARG A 111 4.75 8.27 6.73
C ARG A 111 4.39 7.64 8.08
N MET A 112 3.85 6.42 8.08
CA MET A 112 3.56 5.68 9.31
C MET A 112 4.85 5.37 10.10
N ASP A 113 5.97 5.11 9.43
CA ASP A 113 7.26 4.86 10.09
C ASP A 113 7.81 6.13 10.77
N GLN A 114 7.63 7.30 10.15
CA GLN A 114 7.93 8.60 10.77
C GLN A 114 7.07 8.84 12.03
N ILE A 115 5.76 8.59 11.94
CA ILE A 115 4.85 8.71 13.09
C ILE A 115 5.26 7.75 14.20
N TRP A 116 5.66 6.52 13.83
CA TRP A 116 6.13 5.52 14.79
C TRP A 116 7.39 5.95 15.54
N THR A 117 8.36 6.49 14.82
CA THR A 117 9.67 6.86 15.37
C THR A 117 9.68 8.25 16.02
N GLY A 118 8.62 9.04 15.84
CA GLY A 118 8.51 10.41 16.36
C GLY A 118 9.34 11.44 15.57
N ASN A 119 9.82 11.07 14.38
CA ASN A 119 10.63 11.91 13.50
C ASN A 119 9.73 12.76 12.58
N VAL A 120 9.05 13.76 13.16
CA VAL A 120 8.19 14.72 12.43
C VAL A 120 8.97 15.90 11.85
#